data_AF-K1SKT8-F1
#
_entry.id   AF-K1SKT8-F1
#
_cell.length_a   1.000
_cell.length_b   1.000
_cell.length_c   1.000
_cell.angle_alpha   90.00
_cell.angle_beta   90.00
_cell.angle_gamma   90.00
#
_symmetry.space_group_name_H-M   'P 1'
#
loop_
_entity.id
_entity.type
_entity.pdbx_description
1 polymer ?
#
loop_
_entity_poly.entity_id
_entity_poly.type
_entity_poly.pdbx_seq_one_letter_code
_entity_poly.pdbx_strand_id
1 'polypeptide(L)'
;VTNTGISISIRKTPAVRRINRDSIVKDDYCNGDIDTFMENAIRAHCTVVVGGLPGVGKTEYVKYLTQFIPAYERVYTIEDNLELRYSAINPGKDCVEIKISDTFGYSEALKASKRQLPTWVLLAEARGEEVRFLMENISV
;
A
#
# COMPACT_ATOMS: atom_id res chain seq x y z
N VAL A 1 15.93 12.35 22.61
CA VAL A 1 17.19 12.35 23.40
C VAL A 1 17.03 11.29 24.47
N THR A 2 17.96 10.34 24.60
CA THR A 2 17.88 9.32 25.66
C THR A 2 18.73 9.74 26.84
N ASN A 3 18.26 9.45 28.05
CA ASN A 3 18.98 9.80 29.28
C ASN A 3 20.23 8.93 29.52
N THR A 4 20.47 7.89 28.70
CA THR A 4 21.51 6.87 28.92
C THR A 4 22.61 6.87 27.84
N GLY A 5 22.61 7.83 26.91
CA GLY A 5 23.57 7.91 25.81
C GLY A 5 22.93 7.62 24.44
N ILE A 6 23.48 6.66 23.70
CA ILE A 6 23.09 6.35 22.30
C ILE A 6 22.03 5.25 22.26
N SER A 7 20.97 5.45 21.46
CA SER A 7 19.97 4.43 21.12
C SER A 7 19.86 4.30 19.61
N ILE A 8 19.73 3.07 19.14
CA ILE A 8 19.59 2.72 17.71
C ILE A 8 18.35 1.84 17.57
N SER A 9 17.53 2.12 16.56
CA SER A 9 16.40 1.27 16.14
C SER A 9 16.61 0.86 14.70
N ILE A 10 16.52 -0.44 14.41
CA ILE A 10 16.68 -1.00 13.07
C ILE A 10 15.36 -1.64 12.67
N ARG A 11 14.69 -1.09 11.65
CA ARG A 11 13.47 -1.66 11.07
C ARG A 11 13.82 -2.36 9.75
N LYS A 12 13.51 -3.66 9.66
CA LYS A 12 13.62 -4.43 8.41
C LYS A 12 12.25 -4.56 7.76
N THR A 13 12.17 -4.26 6.46
CA THR A 13 10.97 -4.40 5.64
C THR A 13 11.21 -5.44 4.55
N PRO A 14 11.08 -6.74 4.86
CA PRO A 14 11.28 -7.78 3.87
C PRO A 14 10.20 -7.70 2.78
N ALA A 15 10.61 -7.97 1.55
CA ALA A 15 9.74 -8.05 0.39
C ALA A 15 9.00 -9.40 0.35
N VAL A 16 8.18 -9.65 1.36
CA VAL A 16 7.37 -10.86 1.48
C VAL A 16 5.95 -10.48 1.88
N ARG A 17 4.99 -11.30 1.46
CA ARG A 17 3.62 -11.23 1.93
C ARG A 17 3.46 -12.17 3.12
N ARG A 18 3.12 -11.62 4.28
CA ARG A 18 2.93 -12.42 5.51
C ARG A 18 1.53 -12.98 5.66
N ILE A 19 0.52 -12.23 5.20
CA ILE A 19 -0.89 -12.63 5.23
C ILE A 19 -1.21 -13.44 3.97
N ASN A 20 -1.90 -14.56 4.13
CA ASN A 20 -2.46 -15.36 3.04
C ASN A 20 -3.87 -15.87 3.43
N ARG A 21 -4.56 -16.52 2.48
CA ARG A 21 -5.93 -17.06 2.69
C ARG A 21 -6.00 -17.96 3.93
N ASP A 22 -5.01 -18.84 4.10
CA ASP A 22 -4.97 -19.78 5.22
C ASP A 22 -4.75 -19.06 6.55
N SER A 23 -3.86 -18.05 6.58
CA SER A 23 -3.59 -17.29 7.80
C SER A 23 -4.78 -16.43 8.23
N ILE A 24 -5.57 -15.89 7.28
CA ILE A 24 -6.76 -15.10 7.60
C ILE A 24 -7.75 -15.91 8.42
N VAL A 25 -8.03 -17.15 7.99
CA VAL A 25 -8.98 -18.04 8.69
C VAL A 25 -8.36 -18.55 9.99
N LYS A 26 -7.09 -18.96 9.96
CA LYS A 26 -6.42 -19.54 11.12
C LYS A 26 -6.24 -18.55 12.26
N ASP A 27 -5.88 -17.31 11.94
CA ASP A 27 -5.55 -16.27 12.92
C ASP A 27 -6.79 -15.44 13.31
N ASP A 28 -7.98 -15.84 12.83
CA ASP A 28 -9.26 -15.13 13.02
C ASP A 28 -9.15 -13.64 12.65
N TYR A 29 -8.43 -13.34 11.55
CA TYR A 29 -8.18 -11.97 11.11
C TYR A 29 -9.48 -11.31 10.60
N CYS A 30 -10.22 -12.05 9.79
CA CYS A 30 -11.59 -11.77 9.39
C CYS A 30 -12.27 -13.06 8.93
N ASN A 31 -13.60 -13.05 8.83
CA ASN A 31 -14.32 -14.19 8.28
C ASN A 31 -14.10 -14.32 6.76
N GLY A 32 -14.33 -15.53 6.22
CA GLY A 32 -14.11 -15.82 4.79
C GLY A 32 -15.00 -15.01 3.85
N ASP A 33 -16.18 -14.59 4.31
CA ASP A 33 -17.10 -13.75 3.53
C ASP A 33 -16.53 -12.34 3.33
N ILE A 34 -15.94 -11.74 4.38
CA ILE A 34 -15.26 -10.44 4.29
C ILE A 34 -14.02 -10.53 3.42
N ASP A 35 -13.21 -11.59 3.56
CA ASP A 35 -12.03 -11.79 2.70
C ASP A 35 -12.43 -11.87 1.21
N THR A 36 -13.49 -12.63 0.91
CA THR A 36 -14.02 -12.76 -0.45
C THR A 36 -14.63 -11.46 -0.95
N PHE A 37 -15.33 -10.72 -0.09
CA PHE A 37 -15.83 -9.38 -0.42
C PHE A 37 -14.69 -8.43 -0.78
N MET A 38 -13.60 -8.44 -0.01
CA MET A 38 -12.45 -7.57 -0.25
C MET A 38 -11.70 -7.94 -1.52
N GLU A 39 -11.53 -9.23 -1.82
CA GLU A 39 -11.01 -9.65 -3.13
C GLU A 39 -11.88 -9.10 -4.27
N ASN A 40 -13.20 -9.27 -4.18
CA ASN A 40 -14.12 -8.82 -5.21
C ASN A 40 -14.13 -7.28 -5.32
N ALA A 41 -13.98 -6.56 -4.22
CA ALA A 41 -13.84 -5.10 -4.23
C ALA A 41 -12.60 -4.66 -5.02
N ILE A 42 -11.47 -5.35 -4.86
CA ILE A 42 -10.27 -5.08 -5.67
C ILE A 42 -10.55 -5.36 -7.14
N ARG A 43 -11.11 -6.52 -7.48
CA ARG A 43 -11.43 -6.89 -8.87
C ARG A 43 -12.45 -5.96 -9.54
N ALA A 44 -13.32 -5.33 -8.75
CA ALA A 44 -14.32 -4.36 -9.20
C ALA A 44 -13.79 -2.93 -9.25
N HIS A 45 -12.49 -2.70 -9.01
CA HIS A 45 -11.86 -1.38 -8.98
C HIS A 45 -12.45 -0.44 -7.91
N CYS A 46 -12.94 -0.99 -6.81
CA CYS A 46 -13.37 -0.16 -5.67
C CYS A 46 -12.14 0.49 -5.01
N THR A 47 -12.28 1.77 -4.65
CA THR A 47 -11.30 2.44 -3.78
C THR A 47 -11.35 1.84 -2.38
N VAL A 48 -10.20 1.37 -1.89
CA VAL A 48 -10.07 0.76 -0.55
C VAL A 48 -9.15 1.61 0.31
N VAL A 49 -9.60 1.90 1.54
CA VAL A 49 -8.81 2.56 2.58
C VAL A 49 -8.67 1.61 3.77
N VAL A 50 -7.43 1.31 4.15
CA VAL A 50 -7.13 0.42 5.30
C VAL A 50 -6.69 1.29 6.49
N GLY A 51 -7.57 1.45 7.47
CA GLY A 51 -7.33 2.22 8.69
C GLY A 51 -6.95 1.38 9.91
N GLY A 52 -6.47 2.02 10.98
CA GLY A 52 -6.13 1.36 12.25
C GLY A 52 -4.89 1.92 12.95
N LEU A 53 -4.64 1.48 14.18
CA LEU A 53 -3.50 1.93 15.00
C LEU A 53 -2.13 1.56 14.37
N PRO A 54 -1.03 2.24 14.74
CA PRO A 54 0.32 1.80 14.35
C PRO A 54 0.58 0.34 14.78
N GLY A 55 1.21 -0.44 13.92
CA GLY A 55 1.62 -1.83 14.24
C GLY A 55 0.55 -2.91 14.06
N VAL A 56 -0.70 -2.58 13.72
CA VAL A 56 -1.81 -3.57 13.58
C VAL A 56 -1.82 -4.34 12.25
N GLY A 57 -0.78 -4.21 11.42
CA GLY A 57 -0.65 -4.98 10.18
C GLY A 57 -1.30 -4.37 8.93
N LYS A 58 -1.69 -3.08 8.93
CA LYS A 58 -2.30 -2.39 7.77
C LYS A 58 -1.53 -2.59 6.47
N THR A 59 -0.22 -2.32 6.49
CA THR A 59 0.65 -2.45 5.32
C THR A 59 0.70 -3.89 4.82
N GLU A 60 0.73 -4.87 5.73
CA GLU A 60 0.72 -6.29 5.36
C GLU A 60 -0.63 -6.70 4.75
N TYR A 61 -1.74 -6.13 5.21
CA TYR A 61 -3.04 -6.36 4.61
C TYR A 61 -3.14 -5.73 3.21
N VAL A 62 -2.60 -4.53 3.01
CA VAL A 62 -2.49 -3.93 1.66
C VAL A 62 -1.65 -4.83 0.74
N LYS A 63 -0.50 -5.34 1.19
CA LYS A 63 0.31 -6.31 0.41
C LYS A 63 -0.48 -7.57 0.04
N TYR A 64 -1.33 -8.06 0.93
CA TYR A 64 -2.24 -9.16 0.65
C TYR A 64 -3.22 -8.81 -0.46
N LEU A 65 -3.92 -7.67 -0.34
CA LEU A 65 -4.90 -7.22 -1.33
C LEU A 65 -4.30 -6.99 -2.72
N THR A 66 -3.04 -6.55 -2.81
CA THR A 66 -2.36 -6.34 -4.13
C THR A 66 -2.26 -7.60 -5.00
N GLN A 67 -2.43 -8.78 -4.41
CA GLN A 67 -2.41 -10.03 -5.17
C GLN A 67 -3.60 -10.14 -6.13
N PHE A 68 -4.73 -9.53 -5.75
CA PHE A 68 -5.98 -9.59 -6.48
C PHE A 68 -6.05 -8.58 -7.63
N ILE A 69 -5.10 -7.64 -7.71
CA ILE A 69 -4.95 -6.74 -8.86
C ILE A 69 -4.50 -7.56 -10.08
N PRO A 70 -5.23 -7.54 -11.21
CA PRO A 70 -4.83 -8.23 -12.44
C PRO A 70 -3.44 -7.82 -12.94
N ALA A 71 -2.68 -8.76 -13.51
CA ALA A 71 -1.27 -8.53 -13.86
C ALA A 71 -1.04 -7.49 -14.96
N TYR A 72 -2.04 -7.26 -15.82
CA TYR A 72 -2.00 -6.28 -16.90
C TYR A 72 -2.33 -4.85 -16.43
N GLU A 73 -2.75 -4.68 -15.17
CA GLU A 73 -3.10 -3.38 -14.62
C GLU A 73 -1.88 -2.72 -14.00
N ARG A 74 -1.61 -1.49 -14.44
CA ARG A 74 -0.48 -0.73 -13.93
C ARG A 74 -0.74 -0.24 -12.51
N VAL A 75 0.18 -0.57 -11.61
CA VAL A 75 0.16 -0.10 -10.22
C VAL A 75 1.24 0.95 -9.97
N TYR A 76 0.84 2.08 -9.40
CA TYR A 76 1.73 3.17 -9.03
C TYR A 76 1.80 3.26 -7.50
N THR A 77 2.93 2.90 -6.89
CA THR A 77 3.10 3.05 -5.43
C THR A 77 3.79 4.38 -5.12
N ILE A 78 3.33 5.05 -4.06
CA ILE A 78 3.94 6.29 -3.56
C ILE A 78 4.14 6.11 -2.05
N GLU A 79 5.41 6.07 -1.63
CA GLU A 79 5.79 5.77 -0.25
C GLU A 79 6.93 6.67 0.23
N ASP A 80 6.92 7.06 1.52
CA ASP A 80 8.10 7.62 2.21
C ASP A 80 9.23 6.59 2.24
N ASN A 81 8.92 5.41 2.76
CA ASN A 81 9.82 4.28 2.80
C ASN A 81 9.20 3.14 2.01
N LEU A 82 10.03 2.45 1.22
CA LEU A 82 9.60 1.30 0.41
C LEU A 82 9.25 0.11 1.33
N GLU A 83 8.04 0.10 1.89
CA GLU A 83 7.55 -0.95 2.77
C GLU A 83 6.78 -2.01 1.99
N LEU A 84 6.03 -1.61 0.96
CA LEU A 84 5.26 -2.51 0.11
C LEU A 84 6.17 -3.44 -0.69
N ARG A 85 7.22 -2.89 -1.32
CA ARG A 85 8.12 -3.64 -2.22
C ARG A 85 7.30 -4.38 -3.30
N TYR A 86 6.36 -3.67 -3.91
CA TYR A 86 5.35 -4.19 -4.81
C TYR A 86 5.95 -5.05 -5.92
N SER A 87 6.98 -4.56 -6.61
CA SER A 87 7.62 -5.26 -7.73
C SER A 87 8.18 -6.62 -7.31
N ALA A 88 8.73 -6.71 -6.10
CA ALA A 88 9.31 -7.92 -5.55
C ALA A 88 8.25 -8.92 -5.05
N ILE A 89 7.13 -8.45 -4.50
CA ILE A 89 6.04 -9.33 -4.03
C ILE A 89 5.04 -9.70 -5.13
N ASN A 90 5.04 -8.99 -6.26
CA ASN A 90 4.19 -9.22 -7.42
C ASN A 90 5.04 -9.31 -8.71
N PRO A 91 5.91 -10.33 -8.84
CA PRO A 91 6.82 -10.44 -9.98
C PRO A 91 6.06 -10.54 -11.30
N GLY A 92 6.49 -9.74 -12.28
CA GLY A 92 5.92 -9.73 -13.64
C GLY A 92 4.67 -8.87 -13.83
N LYS A 93 4.13 -8.23 -12.78
CA LYS A 93 3.06 -7.24 -12.90
C LYS A 93 3.61 -5.87 -13.32
N ASP A 94 2.81 -5.09 -14.07
CA ASP A 94 3.17 -3.72 -14.44
C ASP A 94 3.11 -2.79 -13.20
N CYS A 95 4.23 -2.17 -12.86
CA CYS A 95 4.27 -1.22 -11.75
C CYS A 95 5.35 -0.15 -11.87
N VAL A 96 5.11 0.96 -11.18
CA VAL A 96 6.10 1.99 -10.91
C VAL A 96 6.10 2.28 -9.41
N GLU A 97 7.27 2.13 -8.78
CA GLU A 97 7.45 2.38 -7.35
C GLU A 97 8.14 3.73 -7.14
N ILE A 98 7.45 4.66 -6.49
CA ILE A 98 7.97 5.99 -6.18
C ILE A 98 8.26 6.09 -4.69
N LYS A 99 9.51 6.40 -4.39
CA LYS A 99 9.94 6.86 -3.06
C LYS A 99 9.93 8.39 -3.05
N ILE A 100 9.16 9.00 -2.15
CA ILE A 100 9.16 10.46 -2.00
C ILE A 100 10.44 10.96 -1.31
N SER A 101 10.75 12.23 -1.51
CA SER A 101 11.89 12.93 -0.88
C SER A 101 11.57 14.41 -0.67
N ASP A 102 12.46 15.15 -0.03
CA ASP A 102 12.27 16.58 0.28
C ASP A 102 12.04 17.44 -0.97
N THR A 103 12.56 17.02 -2.13
CA THR A 103 12.41 17.74 -3.42
C THR A 103 11.32 17.15 -4.33
N PHE A 104 10.73 16.02 -3.95
CA PHE A 104 9.69 15.33 -4.72
C PHE A 104 8.70 14.66 -3.77
N GLY A 105 7.65 15.42 -3.41
CA GLY A 105 6.66 15.00 -2.43
C GLY A 105 5.48 14.24 -3.04
N TYR A 106 4.46 13.99 -2.19
CA TYR A 106 3.24 13.29 -2.61
C TYR A 106 2.48 14.03 -3.71
N SER A 107 2.42 15.37 -3.68
CA SER A 107 1.70 16.15 -4.69
C SER A 107 2.34 15.99 -6.08
N GLU A 108 3.66 16.07 -6.16
CA GLU A 108 4.42 15.88 -7.39
C GLU A 108 4.30 14.44 -7.89
N ALA A 109 4.45 13.46 -7.00
CA ALA A 109 4.31 12.04 -7.32
C ALA A 109 2.92 11.71 -7.90
N LEU A 110 1.86 12.27 -7.31
CA LEU A 110 0.49 12.06 -7.78
C LEU A 110 0.19 12.80 -9.09
N LYS A 111 0.75 14.00 -9.29
CA LYS A 111 0.67 14.69 -10.60
C LYS A 111 1.42 13.91 -11.69
N ALA A 112 2.56 13.32 -11.34
CA ALA A 112 3.35 12.48 -12.25
C ALA A 112 2.61 11.19 -12.59
N SER A 113 1.96 10.54 -11.60
CA SER A 113 1.22 9.31 -11.82
C SER A 113 0.10 9.49 -12.85
N LYS A 114 -0.65 10.60 -12.81
CA LYS A 114 -1.69 10.92 -13.81
C LYS A 114 -1.19 10.87 -15.26
N ARG A 115 0.07 11.21 -15.52
CA ARG A 115 0.66 11.16 -16.87
C ARG A 115 1.04 9.76 -17.31
N GLN A 116 1.15 8.83 -16.37
CA GLN A 116 1.45 7.42 -16.63
C GLN A 116 0.20 6.53 -16.70
N LEU A 117 -0.98 7.13 -16.49
CA LEU A 117 -2.29 6.50 -16.59
C LEU A 117 -2.36 5.15 -15.83
N PRO A 118 -1.97 5.09 -14.55
CA PRO A 118 -2.08 3.88 -13.77
C PRO A 118 -3.54 3.54 -13.50
N THR A 119 -3.85 2.23 -13.45
CA THR A 119 -5.15 1.74 -12.99
C THR A 119 -5.27 1.83 -11.48
N TRP A 120 -4.15 1.64 -10.77
CA TRP A 120 -4.10 1.69 -9.30
C TRP A 120 -3.05 2.68 -8.82
N VAL A 121 -3.43 3.51 -7.86
CA VAL A 121 -2.48 4.32 -7.07
C VAL A 121 -2.53 3.83 -5.63
N LEU A 122 -1.40 3.36 -5.12
CA LEU A 122 -1.23 2.87 -3.75
C LEU A 122 -0.43 3.88 -2.96
N LEU A 123 -1.09 4.52 -2.00
CA LEU A 123 -0.48 5.47 -1.09
C LEU A 123 -0.32 4.81 0.28
N ALA A 124 0.91 4.57 0.71
CA ALA A 124 1.18 3.73 1.90
C ALA A 124 0.75 4.41 3.22
N GLU A 125 0.90 5.72 3.34
CA GLU A 125 0.43 6.48 4.51
C GLU A 125 -0.06 7.86 4.10
N ALA A 126 -1.30 8.18 4.47
CA ALA A 126 -1.87 9.51 4.34
C ALA A 126 -1.97 10.14 5.74
N ARG A 127 -1.02 11.03 6.05
CA ARG A 127 -0.83 11.77 7.31
C ARG A 127 -1.21 13.26 7.20
N GLY A 128 -1.50 13.79 6.02
CA GLY A 128 -1.78 15.22 5.84
C GLY A 128 -2.39 15.63 4.50
N GLU A 129 -1.78 16.62 3.85
CA GLU A 129 -2.27 17.27 2.61
C GLU A 129 -2.52 16.28 1.45
N GLU A 130 -1.80 15.17 1.43
CA GLU A 130 -1.96 14.07 0.48
C GLU A 130 -3.35 13.42 0.51
N VAL A 131 -4.07 13.48 1.64
CA VAL A 131 -5.44 12.98 1.75
C VAL A 131 -6.38 13.76 0.83
N ARG A 132 -6.22 15.09 0.77
CA ARG A 132 -7.00 15.95 -0.12
C ARG A 132 -6.75 15.58 -1.57
N PHE A 133 -5.48 15.44 -1.94
CA PHE A 133 -5.09 15.05 -3.28
C PHE A 133 -5.62 13.65 -3.66
N LEU A 134 -5.66 12.71 -2.70
CA LEU A 134 -6.25 11.39 -2.89
C LEU A 134 -7.76 11.49 -3.14
N MET A 135 -8.49 12.31 -2.38
CA MET A 135 -9.92 12.56 -2.62
C MET A 135 -10.20 13.22 -3.98
N GLU A 136 -9.37 14.16 -4.40
CA GLU A 136 -9.46 14.76 -5.74
C GLU A 136 -9.19 13.76 -6.88
N ASN A 137 -8.48 12.65 -6.62
CA ASN A 137 -8.27 11.59 -7.60
C ASN A 137 -9.40 10.56 -7.64
N ILE A 138 -10.15 10.38 -6.54
CA ILE A 138 -11.31 9.47 -6.48
C ILE A 138 -12.54 10.08 -7.18
N SER A 139 -12.58 11.41 -7.31
CA SER A 139 -13.78 12.16 -7.73
C SER A 139 -13.90 12.35 -9.25
N VAL A 140 -13.21 11.56 -10.07
CA VAL A 140 -13.25 11.67 -11.55
C VAL A 140 -13.55 10.32 -12.18
#